data_AF-A0A7R8VID0-F1
#
_entry.id   AF-A0A7R8VID0-F1
#
_cell.length_a   1.000
_cell.length_b   1.000
_cell.length_c   1.000
_cell.angle_alpha   90.00
_cell.angle_beta   90.00
_cell.angle_gamma   90.00
#
_symmetry.space_group_name_H-M   'P 1'
#
loop_
_entity.id
_entity.type
_entity.pdbx_description
1 polymer ?
#
loop_
_entity_poly.entity_id
_entity_poly.type
_entity_poly.pdbx_seq_one_letter_code
_entity_poly.pdbx_strand_id
1 'polypeptide(L)'
;MVMGFTFGRPTPLMHTPDIESRLNLPVTGSSFRCKSDALDCMNTIRDVPLKPCDNKAFKMEIDTPILESLKTDSQMSHEINIKSESIDNICVKSDIINEVDSQQNQAHNIGFPIHGTNVIYPYHIQDRIKTDCFSQNLVTELKGSDFNLAYIQKHGFDVPVLFRDKEGLGLKVPGPKFSVRHVRMYIGSKYDLEVFDVGSGRTGLMLMKDFYKYYRDPNKDRLLDVLSLEFSHTKMNNLMLAPSVVRELDWAECTWPKNMKQAHSSHKALKYPKVQKYCLLSVKGCYTDFHTEIGGSSSWYHVVRGKKIFWLIPPTEQNLELYEQWLVSEKSPSTFLGDKVEKCGRCILSPGETLLIPSGWLHAVYAQRDTLMFGGKFLHSFGIDAQLKVAKLEKIRRKPRSSRYPLFTEMLWFVLEGYVHRLLGHSYCSEEAKTEVESDICHTHLTPQVLL
;
A
#
# COMPACT_ATOMS: atom_id res chain seq x y z
N MET A 1 8.81 70.40 -33.86
CA MET A 1 8.10 71.15 -32.80
C MET A 1 8.72 70.73 -31.48
N VAL A 2 9.20 71.69 -30.72
CA VAL A 2 9.98 71.54 -29.47
C VAL A 2 9.04 71.54 -28.25
N MET A 3 9.58 71.08 -27.10
CA MET A 3 9.12 71.18 -25.69
C MET A 3 8.42 69.92 -25.15
N GLY A 4 8.74 69.36 -23.98
CA GLY A 4 9.53 69.83 -22.82
C GLY A 4 8.62 70.05 -21.59
N PHE A 5 9.10 69.67 -20.39
CA PHE A 5 8.56 69.88 -19.01
C PHE A 5 7.51 68.88 -18.47
N THR A 6 7.34 68.63 -17.16
CA THR A 6 8.17 68.29 -15.97
C THR A 6 7.18 67.89 -14.85
N PHE A 7 7.70 67.21 -13.81
CA PHE A 7 7.04 66.68 -12.58
C PHE A 7 6.01 67.55 -11.84
N GLY A 8 5.03 66.89 -11.20
CA GLY A 8 4.18 67.40 -10.12
C GLY A 8 3.71 66.27 -9.17
N ARG A 9 3.75 66.54 -7.86
CA ARG A 9 3.65 65.63 -6.68
C ARG A 9 2.21 65.21 -6.27
N PRO A 10 2.04 64.28 -5.29
CA PRO A 10 0.85 63.44 -5.08
C PRO A 10 -0.13 63.95 -4.00
N THR A 11 -1.33 63.38 -3.93
CA THR A 11 -2.27 63.34 -2.77
C THR A 11 -3.50 62.45 -3.13
N PRO A 12 -4.30 61.97 -2.16
CA PRO A 12 -3.98 61.02 -1.09
C PRO A 12 -4.90 59.77 -1.13
N LEU A 13 -4.53 58.76 -0.35
CA LEU A 13 -5.27 57.52 -0.12
C LEU A 13 -6.74 57.75 0.27
N MET A 14 -7.65 57.07 -0.44
CA MET A 14 -8.97 56.68 0.09
C MET A 14 -8.99 55.17 0.30
N HIS A 15 -9.42 54.80 1.50
CA HIS A 15 -9.64 53.45 2.01
C HIS A 15 -10.36 52.52 1.03
N THR A 16 -9.81 51.32 0.84
CA THR A 16 -10.57 50.12 0.43
C THR A 16 -10.64 49.15 1.61
N PRO A 17 -11.84 48.62 1.95
CA PRO A 17 -12.04 47.69 3.05
C PRO A 17 -11.60 46.26 2.70
N ASP A 18 -11.18 45.52 3.73
CA ASP A 18 -11.14 44.05 3.87
C ASP A 18 -10.93 43.20 2.62
N ILE A 19 -9.65 42.88 2.37
CA ILE A 19 -9.23 41.73 1.56
C ILE A 19 -8.90 40.58 2.52
N GLU A 20 -9.90 40.08 3.27
CA GLU A 20 -9.80 38.79 3.98
C GLU A 20 -10.93 37.81 3.62
N SER A 21 -11.83 38.17 2.71
CA SER A 21 -13.03 37.35 2.42
C SER A 21 -12.98 36.49 1.16
N ARG A 22 -11.86 36.39 0.42
CA ARG A 22 -11.83 35.64 -0.85
C ARG A 22 -10.51 34.92 -1.16
N LEU A 23 -10.24 33.86 -0.41
CA LEU A 23 -9.44 32.74 -0.92
C LEU A 23 -10.24 31.44 -0.83
N ASN A 24 -11.42 31.45 -1.44
CA ASN A 24 -12.07 30.23 -1.94
C ASN A 24 -11.26 29.72 -3.13
N LEU A 25 -10.15 29.04 -2.85
CA LEU A 25 -9.51 28.19 -3.85
C LEU A 25 -10.01 26.76 -3.61
N PRO A 26 -10.81 26.19 -4.53
CA PRO A 26 -11.12 24.76 -4.47
C PRO A 26 -9.78 24.02 -4.61
N VAL A 27 -9.43 23.21 -3.61
CA VAL A 27 -8.32 22.29 -3.75
C VAL A 27 -8.79 21.23 -4.74
N THR A 28 -8.42 21.42 -6.00
CA THR A 28 -8.78 20.52 -7.10
C THR A 28 -8.20 19.13 -6.79
N GLY A 29 -9.06 18.23 -6.28
CA GLY A 29 -8.71 16.87 -5.89
C GLY A 29 -8.70 16.58 -4.38
N SER A 30 -9.09 17.49 -3.49
CA SER A 30 -9.22 17.18 -2.05
C SER A 30 -10.55 16.51 -1.70
N SER A 31 -10.46 15.54 -0.78
CA SER A 31 -11.58 14.88 -0.11
C SER A 31 -12.39 15.80 0.82
N PHE A 32 -11.75 16.85 1.32
CA PHE A 32 -12.30 17.89 2.19
C PHE A 32 -12.72 19.13 1.41
N ARG A 33 -13.71 19.87 1.91
CA ARG A 33 -14.16 21.13 1.28
C ARG A 33 -13.07 22.21 1.29
N CYS A 34 -12.22 22.23 2.32
CA CYS A 34 -11.10 23.14 2.48
C CYS A 34 -10.06 22.59 3.47
N LYS A 35 -8.94 23.29 3.65
CA LYS A 35 -7.89 22.91 4.62
C LYS A 35 -8.34 23.02 6.08
N SER A 36 -9.17 24.00 6.42
CA SER A 36 -9.70 24.13 7.79
C SER A 36 -10.53 22.90 8.16
N ASP A 37 -11.37 22.41 7.24
CA ASP A 37 -12.17 21.19 7.47
C ASP A 37 -11.31 19.94 7.75
N ALA A 38 -10.14 19.82 7.11
CA ALA A 38 -9.21 18.73 7.39
C ALA A 38 -8.58 18.86 8.80
N LEU A 39 -8.24 20.08 9.21
CA LEU A 39 -7.71 20.36 10.54
C LEU A 39 -8.78 20.17 11.63
N ASP A 40 -10.00 20.60 11.36
CA ASP A 40 -11.15 20.44 12.26
C ASP A 40 -11.50 18.97 12.41
N CYS A 41 -11.49 18.18 11.34
CA CYS A 41 -11.64 16.73 11.42
C CYS A 41 -10.59 16.08 12.35
N MET A 42 -9.32 16.46 12.23
CA MET A 42 -8.25 16.00 13.13
C MET A 42 -8.42 16.48 14.57
N ASN A 43 -8.96 17.67 14.80
CA ASN A 43 -9.20 18.15 16.16
C ASN A 43 -10.40 17.44 16.79
N THR A 44 -11.46 17.21 16.01
CA THR A 44 -12.70 16.58 16.48
C THR A 44 -12.47 15.15 16.96
N ILE A 45 -11.55 14.40 16.34
CA ILE A 45 -11.23 13.04 16.82
C ILE A 45 -10.60 13.02 18.22
N ARG A 46 -9.92 14.11 18.63
CA ARG A 46 -9.34 14.23 19.98
C ARG A 46 -10.41 14.36 21.06
N ASP A 47 -11.58 14.87 20.69
CA ASP A 47 -12.70 15.09 21.59
C ASP A 47 -13.65 13.89 21.65
N VAL A 48 -13.33 12.79 20.95
CA VAL A 48 -14.09 11.53 21.05
C VAL A 48 -14.01 11.03 22.50
N PRO A 49 -15.14 10.92 23.23
CA PRO A 49 -15.14 10.47 24.61
C PRO A 49 -14.84 8.96 24.67
N LEU A 50 -13.56 8.61 24.82
CA LEU A 50 -13.11 7.24 25.03
C LEU A 50 -13.34 6.88 26.50
N LYS A 51 -14.32 6.01 26.80
CA LYS A 51 -14.40 5.38 28.12
C LYS A 51 -13.31 4.30 28.22
N PRO A 52 -12.44 4.33 29.25
CA PRO A 52 -11.47 3.26 29.45
C PRO A 52 -12.22 1.95 29.72
N CYS A 53 -11.92 0.90 28.95
CA CYS A 53 -12.23 -0.47 29.35
C CYS A 53 -11.41 -0.81 30.61
N ASP A 54 -12.03 -1.55 31.52
CA ASP A 54 -11.58 -1.79 32.90
C ASP A 54 -10.05 -1.94 33.08
N ASN A 55 -9.52 -1.15 34.02
CA ASN A 55 -8.19 -1.22 34.64
C ASN A 55 -6.94 -0.92 33.78
N LYS A 56 -6.98 0.11 32.93
CA LYS A 56 -5.83 1.00 32.68
C LYS A 56 -6.32 2.30 32.05
N ALA A 57 -6.15 3.41 32.76
CA ALA A 57 -6.38 4.74 32.20
C ALA A 57 -5.36 4.99 31.09
N PHE A 58 -5.76 4.84 29.83
CA PHE A 58 -4.96 5.32 28.70
C PHE A 58 -5.30 6.80 28.49
N LYS A 59 -4.40 7.66 28.95
CA LYS A 59 -4.36 9.05 28.54
C LYS A 59 -3.67 9.05 27.18
N MET A 60 -4.37 9.45 26.11
CA MET A 60 -3.78 9.63 24.79
C MET A 60 -2.86 10.87 24.86
N GLU A 61 -1.63 10.69 25.33
CA GLU A 61 -0.58 11.71 25.17
C GLU A 61 -0.06 11.59 23.74
N ILE A 62 -0.73 12.30 22.82
CA ILE A 62 -0.10 12.71 21.57
C ILE A 62 1.11 13.53 21.98
N ASP A 63 2.30 13.10 21.57
CA ASP A 63 3.55 13.82 21.75
C ASP A 63 3.33 15.32 21.45
N THR A 64 3.42 16.11 22.52
CA THR A 64 3.15 17.55 22.59
C THR A 64 3.91 18.44 21.59
N PRO A 65 5.06 18.06 20.96
CA PRO A 65 5.76 18.96 20.04
C PRO A 65 4.95 19.38 18.79
N ILE A 66 4.00 18.56 18.32
CA ILE A 66 3.14 18.88 17.17
C ILE A 66 2.04 19.89 17.54
N LEU A 67 1.62 19.89 18.81
CA LEU A 67 0.56 20.74 19.34
C LEU A 67 1.09 22.12 19.79
N GLU A 68 2.32 22.18 20.28
CA GLU A 68 2.98 23.45 20.63
C GLU A 68 3.38 24.26 19.40
N SER A 69 3.77 23.61 18.29
CA SER A 69 4.07 24.32 17.04
C SER A 69 2.86 24.98 16.38
N LEU A 70 1.63 24.59 16.76
CA LEU A 70 0.37 25.13 16.23
C LEU A 70 -0.27 26.19 17.17
N LYS A 71 0.18 26.29 18.42
CA LYS A 71 -0.38 27.23 19.42
C LYS A 71 0.32 28.59 19.46
N THR A 72 1.57 28.69 18.98
CA THR A 72 2.37 29.91 19.08
C THR A 72 1.99 31.03 18.09
N ASP A 73 1.15 30.76 17.09
CA ASP A 73 0.83 31.76 16.04
C ASP A 73 -0.37 32.68 16.35
N SER A 74 -0.94 32.63 17.56
CA SER A 74 -2.10 33.47 17.90
C SER A 74 -1.84 34.65 18.83
N GLN A 75 -0.64 34.80 19.43
CA GLN A 75 -0.35 35.96 20.29
C GLN A 75 1.12 36.39 20.25
N MET A 76 1.29 37.70 20.08
CA MET A 76 2.50 38.53 20.25
C MET A 76 3.42 38.76 19.03
N SER A 77 3.19 39.94 18.45
CA SER A 77 4.19 40.85 17.92
C SER A 77 5.43 41.00 18.82
N HIS A 78 6.57 40.44 18.40
CA HIS A 78 7.85 41.13 18.20
C HIS A 78 8.94 40.13 17.78
N GLU A 79 9.85 40.61 16.94
CA GLU A 79 10.88 39.89 16.19
C GLU A 79 11.69 38.86 17.00
N ILE A 80 11.61 37.59 16.60
CA ILE A 80 12.71 36.63 16.75
C ILE A 80 12.89 35.94 15.39
N ASN A 81 14.04 36.24 14.78
CA ASN A 81 14.48 35.75 13.49
C ASN A 81 14.87 34.27 13.60
N ILE A 82 13.93 33.36 13.34
CA ILE A 82 14.19 31.92 13.14
C ILE A 82 13.95 31.62 11.67
N LYS A 83 15.02 31.22 10.98
CA LYS A 83 15.01 30.88 9.56
C LYS A 83 13.94 29.84 9.26
N SER A 84 13.04 30.21 8.35
CA SER A 84 11.95 29.42 7.80
C SER A 84 12.45 28.18 7.07
N GLU A 85 12.17 26.98 7.57
CA GLU A 85 12.37 25.75 6.79
C GLU A 85 11.31 24.65 7.03
N SER A 86 10.19 24.93 7.71
CA SER A 86 9.33 23.83 8.21
C SER A 86 7.83 23.88 7.96
N ILE A 87 7.27 24.90 7.27
CA ILE A 87 5.79 24.98 7.10
C ILE A 87 5.33 25.13 5.64
N ASP A 88 6.22 25.47 4.69
CA ASP A 88 5.85 25.55 3.26
C ASP A 88 5.72 24.19 2.54
N ASN A 89 6.06 23.07 3.19
CA ASN A 89 6.06 21.74 2.56
C ASN A 89 4.75 20.93 2.70
N ILE A 90 3.68 21.50 3.30
CA ILE A 90 2.36 20.83 3.43
C ILE A 90 1.28 21.57 2.63
N CYS A 91 1.66 22.59 1.87
CA CYS A 91 0.80 23.18 0.86
C CYS A 91 0.97 22.40 -0.46
N VAL A 92 0.03 21.50 -0.76
CA VAL A 92 -0.05 20.83 -2.07
C VAL A 92 -0.24 21.90 -3.15
N LYS A 93 0.86 22.35 -3.75
CA LYS A 93 0.81 22.84 -5.13
C LYS A 93 0.56 21.62 -6.00
N SER A 94 -0.62 21.62 -6.61
CA SER A 94 -0.92 20.78 -7.75
C SER A 94 -0.06 21.22 -8.94
N ASP A 95 1.22 20.89 -8.91
CA ASP A 95 2.09 21.02 -10.08
C ASP A 95 1.79 19.82 -11.00
N ILE A 96 0.75 20.00 -11.81
CA ILE A 96 0.65 19.34 -13.10
C ILE A 96 1.79 19.93 -13.93
N ILE A 97 2.80 19.15 -14.29
CA ILE A 97 3.51 19.24 -15.58
C ILE A 97 4.52 18.08 -15.72
N ASN A 98 4.58 17.60 -16.96
CA ASN A 98 5.55 16.71 -17.58
C ASN A 98 6.98 16.85 -17.02
N GLU A 99 7.46 15.80 -16.34
CA GLU A 99 8.88 15.48 -16.31
C GLU A 99 9.09 14.18 -17.08
N VAL A 100 9.95 14.27 -18.08
CA VAL A 100 10.42 13.13 -18.87
C VAL A 100 11.30 12.28 -17.96
N ASP A 101 10.75 11.18 -17.46
CA ASP A 101 11.46 10.16 -16.69
C ASP A 101 12.62 9.59 -17.51
N SER A 102 13.80 10.14 -17.25
CA SER A 102 15.09 9.62 -17.73
C SER A 102 16.00 9.27 -16.55
N GLN A 103 15.44 8.59 -15.54
CA GLN A 103 16.21 7.86 -14.54
C GLN A 103 15.59 6.47 -14.33
N GLN A 104 16.25 5.48 -14.93
CA GLN A 104 15.88 4.07 -14.90
C GLN A 104 15.87 3.50 -13.47
N ASN A 105 14.79 2.77 -13.15
CA ASN A 105 14.76 1.54 -12.34
C ASN A 105 15.75 1.44 -11.16
N GLN A 106 15.52 2.20 -10.10
CA GLN A 106 16.02 1.85 -8.75
C GLN A 106 14.86 1.57 -7.80
N ALA A 107 14.07 0.55 -8.13
CA ALA A 107 13.27 -0.17 -7.15
C ALA A 107 13.88 -1.57 -6.99
N HIS A 108 14.91 -1.68 -6.15
CA HIS A 108 15.36 -2.86 -5.39
C HIS A 108 15.21 -4.25 -6.03
N ASN A 109 15.50 -4.36 -7.32
CA ASN A 109 15.53 -5.62 -8.04
C ASN A 109 16.97 -5.87 -8.48
N ILE A 110 17.72 -6.59 -7.66
CA ILE A 110 19.05 -7.08 -8.04
C ILE A 110 18.84 -8.12 -9.14
N GLY A 111 19.39 -7.88 -10.33
CA GLY A 111 19.43 -8.88 -11.38
C GLY A 111 20.41 -9.99 -11.06
N PHE A 112 20.03 -11.23 -11.36
CA PHE A 112 20.84 -12.42 -11.11
C PHE A 112 21.39 -12.98 -12.43
N PRO A 113 22.63 -12.64 -12.83
CA PRO A 113 23.15 -12.97 -14.16
C PRO A 113 22.93 -14.44 -14.53
N ILE A 114 22.40 -14.67 -15.72
CA ILE A 114 22.16 -16.02 -16.24
C ILE A 114 23.38 -16.45 -17.06
N HIS A 115 23.91 -17.64 -16.81
CA HIS A 115 24.88 -18.32 -17.70
C HIS A 115 24.27 -19.63 -18.18
N GLY A 116 23.81 -19.66 -19.43
CA GLY A 116 23.08 -20.81 -20.00
C GLY A 116 21.70 -20.99 -19.34
N THR A 117 21.44 -22.15 -18.74
CA THR A 117 20.20 -22.45 -17.99
C THR A 117 20.32 -22.25 -16.48
N ASN A 118 21.51 -21.87 -15.98
CA ASN A 118 21.78 -21.68 -14.56
C ASN A 118 21.70 -20.20 -14.19
N VAL A 119 20.82 -19.89 -13.25
CA VAL A 119 20.72 -18.57 -12.62
C VAL A 119 21.77 -18.49 -11.53
N ILE A 120 22.65 -17.49 -11.62
CA ILE A 120 23.57 -17.19 -10.53
C ILE A 120 22.81 -16.29 -9.56
N TYR A 121 22.05 -16.92 -8.66
CA TYR A 121 21.55 -16.22 -7.48
C TYR A 121 22.76 -15.77 -6.66
N PRO A 122 22.68 -14.60 -6.03
CA PRO A 122 23.86 -13.96 -5.47
C PRO A 122 24.29 -14.65 -4.16
N TYR A 123 23.43 -15.52 -3.64
CA TYR A 123 23.68 -16.59 -2.67
C TYR A 123 22.99 -17.89 -3.15
N HIS A 124 23.44 -19.05 -2.67
CA HIS A 124 22.90 -20.36 -3.07
C HIS A 124 21.46 -20.58 -2.58
N ILE A 125 20.46 -20.03 -3.31
CA ILE A 125 19.04 -20.20 -2.98
C ILE A 125 18.64 -21.68 -2.92
N GLN A 126 19.30 -22.54 -3.71
CA GLN A 126 19.08 -24.00 -3.69
C GLN A 126 19.37 -24.60 -2.31
N ASP A 127 20.35 -24.07 -1.58
CA ASP A 127 20.66 -24.50 -0.23
C ASP A 127 19.59 -23.99 0.75
N ARG A 128 19.11 -22.76 0.56
CA ARG A 128 18.02 -22.16 1.37
C ARG A 128 16.68 -22.87 1.17
N ILE A 129 16.46 -23.47 0.00
CA ILE A 129 15.28 -24.30 -0.31
C ILE A 129 15.34 -25.65 0.41
N LYS A 130 16.53 -26.23 0.63
CA LYS A 130 16.70 -27.59 1.18
C LYS A 130 17.00 -27.63 2.67
N THR A 131 17.68 -26.61 3.19
CA THR A 131 18.11 -26.56 4.60
C THR A 131 16.92 -26.59 5.57
N ASP A 132 17.13 -27.14 6.76
CA ASP A 132 16.14 -27.14 7.85
C ASP A 132 16.26 -25.93 8.79
N CYS A 133 17.21 -25.03 8.54
CA CYS A 133 17.43 -23.81 9.34
C CYS A 133 16.20 -22.87 9.40
N PHE A 134 15.26 -23.00 8.46
CA PHE A 134 14.03 -22.19 8.38
C PHE A 134 12.77 -22.98 8.74
N SER A 135 12.91 -24.04 9.54
CA SER A 135 11.80 -24.91 9.98
C SER A 135 10.90 -24.27 11.05
N GLN A 136 11.23 -23.06 11.50
CA GLN A 136 10.45 -22.33 12.51
C GLN A 136 9.03 -22.07 12.00
N ASN A 137 8.04 -22.53 12.76
CA ASN A 137 6.64 -22.30 12.41
C ASN A 137 6.23 -20.88 12.82
N LEU A 138 6.21 -19.97 11.85
CA LEU A 138 5.77 -18.57 12.00
C LEU A 138 4.39 -18.32 11.38
N VAL A 139 3.65 -19.40 11.11
CA VAL A 139 2.33 -19.34 10.46
C VAL A 139 1.31 -20.05 11.33
N THR A 140 0.17 -19.41 11.51
CA THR A 140 -0.98 -20.01 12.20
C THR A 140 -1.90 -20.65 11.17
N GLU A 141 -2.22 -21.93 11.34
CA GLU A 141 -3.20 -22.60 10.49
C GLU A 141 -4.60 -22.47 11.08
N LEU A 142 -5.56 -21.98 10.29
CA LEU A 142 -6.96 -21.81 10.70
C LEU A 142 -7.92 -22.38 9.65
N LYS A 143 -9.15 -22.69 10.06
CA LYS A 143 -10.25 -22.91 9.11
C LYS A 143 -10.77 -21.57 8.62
N GLY A 144 -11.26 -21.51 7.39
CA GLY A 144 -11.72 -20.26 6.81
C GLY A 144 -12.90 -19.62 7.56
N SER A 145 -13.77 -20.41 8.18
CA SER A 145 -14.88 -19.93 9.04
C SER A 145 -14.40 -19.22 10.30
N ASP A 146 -13.22 -19.58 10.78
CA ASP A 146 -12.71 -19.14 12.08
C ASP A 146 -11.96 -17.80 11.95
N PHE A 147 -11.57 -17.42 10.74
CA PHE A 147 -10.90 -16.16 10.45
C PHE A 147 -11.88 -15.11 9.88
N ASN A 148 -12.53 -14.40 10.80
CA ASN A 148 -13.55 -13.39 10.53
C ASN A 148 -13.27 -12.09 11.32
N LEU A 149 -14.12 -11.07 11.16
CA LEU A 149 -13.91 -9.77 11.81
C LEU A 149 -13.81 -9.88 13.34
N ALA A 150 -14.62 -10.73 13.97
CA ALA A 150 -14.59 -10.92 15.42
C ALA A 150 -13.27 -11.55 15.90
N TYR A 151 -12.71 -12.49 15.11
CA TYR A 151 -11.38 -13.02 15.38
C TYR A 151 -10.34 -11.90 15.38
N ILE A 152 -10.33 -11.04 14.36
CA ILE A 152 -9.33 -9.96 14.22
C ILE A 152 -9.50 -8.90 15.31
N GLN A 153 -10.74 -8.53 15.66
CA GLN A 153 -10.99 -7.61 16.76
C GLN A 153 -10.48 -8.14 18.11
N LYS A 154 -10.57 -9.46 18.33
CA LYS A 154 -10.15 -10.10 19.58
C LYS A 154 -8.65 -10.39 19.63
N HIS A 155 -8.06 -10.82 18.51
CA HIS A 155 -6.71 -11.40 18.46
C HIS A 155 -5.72 -10.58 17.65
N GLY A 156 -6.18 -9.52 16.98
CA GLY A 156 -5.38 -8.81 15.99
C GLY A 156 -5.18 -9.62 14.71
N PHE A 157 -4.37 -9.07 13.81
CA PHE A 157 -3.87 -9.77 12.64
C PHE A 157 -2.37 -9.51 12.55
N ASP A 158 -1.61 -10.14 13.46
CA ASP A 158 -0.17 -9.86 13.66
C ASP A 158 0.73 -10.99 13.15
N VAL A 159 0.16 -12.17 12.87
CA VAL A 159 0.87 -13.38 12.42
C VAL A 159 0.26 -13.89 11.11
N PRO A 160 1.05 -14.34 10.13
CA PRO A 160 0.56 -14.97 8.91
C PRO A 160 -0.38 -16.12 9.18
N VAL A 161 -1.45 -16.21 8.39
CA VAL A 161 -2.48 -17.23 8.53
C VAL A 161 -2.56 -18.07 7.27
N LEU A 162 -2.41 -19.39 7.42
CA LEU A 162 -2.53 -20.37 6.35
C LEU A 162 -3.87 -21.10 6.43
N PHE A 163 -4.47 -21.28 5.26
CA PHE A 163 -5.69 -22.05 5.06
C PHE A 163 -5.39 -23.17 4.07
N ARG A 164 -5.68 -24.41 4.43
CA ARG A 164 -5.43 -25.60 3.59
C ARG A 164 -6.35 -25.70 2.38
N ASP A 165 -7.50 -25.05 2.47
CA ASP A 165 -8.46 -24.88 1.40
C ASP A 165 -9.11 -23.50 1.50
N LYS A 166 -10.04 -23.21 0.59
CA LYS A 166 -10.75 -21.93 0.53
C LYS A 166 -12.14 -21.95 1.19
N GLU A 167 -12.56 -23.09 1.75
CA GLU A 167 -13.88 -23.21 2.35
C GLU A 167 -14.00 -22.29 3.57
N GLY A 168 -15.17 -21.68 3.75
CA GLY A 168 -15.41 -20.70 4.81
C GLY A 168 -14.82 -19.30 4.58
N LEU A 169 -13.82 -19.12 3.71
CA LEU A 169 -13.19 -17.81 3.48
C LEU A 169 -14.06 -16.81 2.69
N GLY A 170 -15.12 -17.28 2.03
CA GLY A 170 -15.87 -16.46 1.07
C GLY A 170 -15.04 -16.02 -0.15
N LEU A 171 -13.91 -16.69 -0.39
CA LEU A 171 -13.01 -16.50 -1.51
C LEU A 171 -13.60 -17.15 -2.77
N LYS A 172 -13.82 -16.34 -3.82
CA LYS A 172 -14.19 -16.84 -5.14
C LYS A 172 -12.99 -16.69 -6.06
N VAL A 173 -12.54 -17.79 -6.65
CA VAL A 173 -11.47 -17.85 -7.64
C VAL A 173 -11.79 -18.94 -8.65
N PRO A 174 -11.28 -18.84 -9.89
CA PRO A 174 -11.37 -19.92 -10.87
C PRO A 174 -10.86 -21.26 -10.33
N GLY A 175 -11.48 -22.35 -10.79
CA GLY A 175 -11.08 -23.70 -10.39
C GLY A 175 -9.75 -24.17 -11.00
N PRO A 176 -9.27 -25.38 -10.64
CA PRO A 176 -7.93 -25.88 -11.01
C PRO A 176 -7.64 -25.98 -12.52
N LYS A 177 -8.69 -26.06 -13.37
CA LYS A 177 -8.57 -26.09 -14.83
C LYS A 177 -8.23 -24.72 -15.44
N PHE A 178 -8.34 -23.64 -14.66
CA PHE A 178 -7.95 -22.30 -15.10
C PHE A 178 -6.44 -22.25 -15.38
N SER A 179 -6.04 -21.43 -16.34
CA SER A 179 -4.66 -21.44 -16.86
C SER A 179 -4.31 -20.11 -17.52
N VAL A 180 -3.04 -19.91 -17.84
CA VAL A 180 -2.54 -18.71 -18.54
C VAL A 180 -3.26 -18.48 -19.88
N ARG A 181 -3.74 -19.54 -20.53
CA ARG A 181 -4.60 -19.42 -21.73
C ARG A 181 -5.87 -18.64 -21.42
N HIS A 182 -6.53 -18.94 -20.30
CA HIS A 182 -7.75 -18.25 -19.89
C HIS A 182 -7.45 -16.80 -19.49
N VAL A 183 -6.36 -16.55 -18.76
CA VAL A 183 -5.90 -15.18 -18.46
C VAL A 183 -5.79 -14.36 -19.74
N ARG A 184 -5.09 -14.89 -20.76
CA ARG A 184 -4.98 -14.26 -22.09
C ARG A 184 -6.34 -13.99 -22.75
N MET A 185 -7.31 -14.90 -22.60
CA MET A 185 -8.66 -14.71 -23.16
C MET A 185 -9.42 -13.58 -22.46
N TYR A 186 -9.28 -13.43 -21.15
CA TYR A 186 -10.00 -12.42 -20.37
C TYR A 186 -9.38 -11.02 -20.47
N ILE A 187 -8.04 -10.91 -20.45
CA ILE A 187 -7.36 -9.61 -20.50
C ILE A 187 -7.04 -9.15 -21.93
N GLY A 188 -7.01 -10.09 -22.88
CA GLY A 188 -6.73 -9.82 -24.29
C GLY A 188 -5.27 -10.09 -24.68
N SER A 189 -5.06 -10.49 -25.94
CA SER A 189 -3.74 -10.89 -26.45
C SER A 189 -2.77 -9.71 -26.68
N LYS A 190 -3.31 -8.49 -26.85
CA LYS A 190 -2.53 -7.26 -27.04
C LYS A 190 -2.30 -6.48 -25.74
N TYR A 191 -2.69 -7.04 -24.59
CA TYR A 191 -2.47 -6.41 -23.30
C TYR A 191 -0.97 -6.36 -23.00
N ASP A 192 -0.45 -5.20 -22.61
CA ASP A 192 0.94 -5.02 -22.19
C ASP A 192 1.10 -5.45 -20.73
N LEU A 193 1.86 -6.53 -20.52
CA LEU A 193 2.22 -7.00 -19.19
C LEU A 193 3.53 -6.33 -18.77
N GLU A 194 3.58 -5.88 -17.52
CA GLU A 194 4.84 -5.70 -16.82
C GLU A 194 5.42 -7.06 -16.46
N VAL A 195 6.59 -7.36 -17.00
CA VAL A 195 7.28 -8.63 -16.81
C VAL A 195 8.64 -8.34 -16.19
N PHE A 196 8.88 -8.96 -15.05
CA PHE A 196 10.14 -8.91 -14.35
C PHE A 196 11.07 -10.01 -14.87
N ASP A 197 12.24 -9.62 -15.36
CA ASP A 197 13.30 -10.58 -15.69
C ASP A 197 14.22 -10.76 -14.49
N VAL A 198 14.11 -11.92 -13.85
CA VAL A 198 14.91 -12.31 -12.69
C VAL A 198 16.40 -12.27 -13.01
N GLY A 199 16.77 -12.54 -14.26
CA GLY A 199 18.17 -12.56 -14.70
C GLY A 199 18.83 -11.19 -14.72
N SER A 200 18.11 -10.19 -15.23
CA SER A 200 18.62 -8.83 -15.38
C SER A 200 18.20 -7.89 -14.26
N GLY A 201 17.21 -8.27 -13.44
CA GLY A 201 16.66 -7.42 -12.38
C GLY A 201 15.83 -6.27 -12.93
N ARG A 202 15.42 -6.36 -14.20
CA ARG A 202 14.71 -5.29 -14.90
C ARG A 202 13.29 -5.71 -15.20
N THR A 203 12.37 -4.79 -14.98
CA THR A 203 11.00 -4.90 -15.47
C THR A 203 10.90 -4.28 -16.84
N GLY A 204 10.26 -4.98 -17.77
CA GLY A 204 9.94 -4.48 -19.11
C GLY A 204 8.51 -4.83 -19.51
N LEU A 205 8.03 -4.24 -20.60
CA LEU A 205 6.71 -4.56 -21.14
C LEU A 205 6.80 -5.73 -22.12
N MET A 206 5.81 -6.64 -22.06
CA MET A 206 5.65 -7.74 -23.01
C MET A 206 4.16 -7.98 -23.28
N LEU A 207 3.79 -8.19 -24.54
CA LEU A 207 2.40 -8.51 -24.88
C LEU A 207 2.00 -9.87 -24.28
N MET A 208 0.77 -9.96 -23.74
CA MET A 208 0.21 -11.19 -23.17
C MET A 208 0.28 -12.39 -24.13
N LYS A 209 0.16 -12.17 -25.45
CA LYS A 209 0.32 -13.24 -26.45
C LYS A 209 1.73 -13.83 -26.48
N ASP A 210 2.75 -13.00 -26.27
CA ASP A 210 4.15 -13.39 -26.35
C ASP A 210 4.59 -14.00 -25.02
N PHE A 211 4.14 -13.44 -23.89
CA PHE A 211 4.28 -14.10 -22.59
C PHE A 211 3.60 -15.47 -22.56
N TYR A 212 2.40 -15.61 -23.12
CA TYR A 212 1.72 -16.90 -23.21
C TYR A 212 2.50 -17.95 -24.04
N LYS A 213 3.17 -17.53 -25.12
CA LYS A 213 4.04 -18.42 -25.90
C LYS A 213 5.24 -18.84 -25.07
N TYR A 214 5.94 -17.88 -24.47
CA TYR A 214 7.08 -18.10 -23.59
C TYR A 214 6.73 -19.04 -22.41
N TYR A 215 5.62 -18.78 -21.72
CA TYR A 215 5.22 -19.55 -20.54
C TYR A 215 4.96 -21.03 -20.87
N ARG A 216 4.45 -21.30 -22.08
CA ARG A 216 4.19 -22.66 -22.56
C ARG A 216 5.41 -23.39 -23.11
N ASP A 217 6.49 -22.65 -23.39
CA ASP A 217 7.71 -23.27 -23.85
C ASP A 217 8.32 -24.13 -22.72
N PRO A 218 8.58 -25.42 -22.95
CA PRO A 218 9.32 -26.24 -21.99
C PRO A 218 10.77 -25.77 -21.82
N ASN A 219 11.36 -25.14 -22.84
CA ASN A 219 12.74 -24.69 -22.89
C ASN A 219 12.80 -23.17 -22.78
N LYS A 220 12.61 -22.67 -21.56
CA LYS A 220 12.66 -21.23 -21.26
C LYS A 220 14.10 -20.73 -21.32
N ASP A 221 14.34 -19.72 -22.13
CA ASP A 221 15.64 -19.04 -22.31
C ASP A 221 15.97 -18.07 -21.16
N ARG A 222 14.93 -17.54 -20.50
CA ARG A 222 15.01 -16.58 -19.39
C ARG A 222 14.05 -16.98 -18.27
N LEU A 223 14.22 -16.37 -17.09
CA LEU A 223 13.26 -16.47 -15.99
C LEU A 223 12.42 -15.19 -15.90
N LEU A 224 11.23 -15.24 -16.48
CA LEU A 224 10.31 -14.12 -16.52
C LEU A 224 9.15 -14.33 -15.53
N ASP A 225 8.88 -13.31 -14.73
CA ASP A 225 7.85 -13.32 -13.69
C ASP A 225 6.85 -12.18 -13.90
N VAL A 226 5.57 -12.45 -13.71
CA VAL A 226 4.49 -11.46 -13.73
C VAL A 226 3.94 -11.35 -12.32
N LEU A 227 4.31 -10.28 -11.61
CA LEU A 227 3.95 -10.04 -10.22
C LEU A 227 2.96 -8.89 -10.04
N SER A 228 2.82 -8.00 -11.03
CA SER A 228 2.06 -6.75 -10.96
C SER A 228 0.82 -6.69 -11.84
N LEU A 229 0.35 -7.82 -12.41
CA LEU A 229 -0.88 -7.84 -13.22
C LEU A 229 -2.13 -7.61 -12.36
N GLU A 230 -2.45 -6.34 -12.15
CA GLU A 230 -3.70 -5.85 -11.59
C GLU A 230 -4.79 -5.91 -12.67
N PHE A 231 -5.90 -6.58 -12.40
CA PHE A 231 -6.87 -6.92 -13.45
C PHE A 231 -8.29 -6.42 -13.18
N SER A 232 -8.54 -5.60 -12.16
CA SER A 232 -9.89 -5.14 -11.78
C SER A 232 -10.61 -4.39 -12.90
N HIS A 233 -9.87 -3.83 -13.86
CA HIS A 233 -10.41 -3.11 -15.02
C HIS A 233 -10.70 -4.03 -16.23
N THR A 234 -10.39 -5.33 -16.14
CA THR A 234 -10.58 -6.30 -17.23
C THR A 234 -11.83 -7.14 -17.01
N LYS A 235 -12.22 -7.94 -18.01
CA LYS A 235 -13.31 -8.94 -17.87
C LYS A 235 -13.02 -10.01 -16.80
N MET A 236 -11.76 -10.15 -16.39
CA MET A 236 -11.35 -11.10 -15.35
C MET A 236 -11.84 -10.69 -13.94
N ASN A 237 -12.17 -9.41 -13.72
CA ASN A 237 -12.63 -8.88 -12.43
C ASN A 237 -13.78 -9.69 -11.82
N ASN A 238 -14.73 -10.15 -12.65
CA ASN A 238 -15.93 -10.86 -12.23
C ASN A 238 -15.69 -12.34 -11.86
N LEU A 239 -14.49 -12.86 -12.13
CA LEU A 239 -14.13 -14.24 -11.80
C LEU A 239 -13.63 -14.39 -10.36
N MET A 240 -13.30 -13.27 -9.71
CA MET A 240 -12.61 -13.27 -8.44
C MET A 240 -13.25 -12.34 -7.41
N LEU A 241 -13.44 -12.87 -6.21
CA LEU A 241 -13.77 -12.13 -4.99
C LEU A 241 -12.72 -12.50 -3.95
N ALA A 242 -12.01 -11.50 -3.40
CA ALA A 242 -11.08 -11.67 -2.28
C ALA A 242 -11.78 -12.31 -1.06
N PRO A 243 -11.10 -12.85 -0.04
CA PRO A 243 -11.76 -13.37 1.17
C PRO A 243 -12.72 -12.36 1.82
N SER A 244 -13.80 -12.81 2.46
CA SER A 244 -14.82 -11.92 3.03
C SER A 244 -14.22 -10.93 4.04
N VAL A 245 -13.44 -11.42 4.98
CA VAL A 245 -12.77 -10.59 5.99
C VAL A 245 -11.85 -9.54 5.37
N VAL A 246 -11.20 -9.84 4.23
CA VAL A 246 -10.38 -8.86 3.51
C VAL A 246 -11.24 -7.72 2.97
N ARG A 247 -12.40 -8.04 2.37
CA ARG A 247 -13.33 -7.02 1.84
C ARG A 247 -13.99 -6.20 2.95
N GLU A 248 -14.13 -6.76 4.14
CA GLU A 248 -14.67 -6.08 5.34
C GLU A 248 -13.65 -5.16 6.01
N LEU A 249 -12.35 -5.38 5.77
CA LEU A 249 -11.26 -4.62 6.36
C LEU A 249 -10.61 -3.60 5.42
N ASP A 250 -10.61 -3.88 4.12
CA ASP A 250 -9.91 -3.10 3.12
C ASP A 250 -10.43 -1.66 3.06
N TRP A 251 -9.59 -0.69 3.44
CA TRP A 251 -9.91 0.73 3.38
C TRP A 251 -10.37 1.18 1.99
N ALA A 252 -9.85 0.58 0.91
CA ALA A 252 -10.29 0.90 -0.45
C ALA A 252 -11.72 0.43 -0.76
N GLU A 253 -12.22 -0.61 -0.08
CA GLU A 253 -13.63 -1.00 -0.14
C GLU A 253 -14.50 -0.22 0.85
N CYS A 254 -14.03 -0.04 2.08
CA CYS A 254 -14.85 0.41 3.20
C CYS A 254 -14.92 1.93 3.39
N THR A 255 -13.95 2.65 2.85
CA THR A 255 -13.72 4.06 3.17
C THR A 255 -13.69 4.95 1.93
N TRP A 256 -13.21 4.42 0.80
CA TRP A 256 -13.14 5.22 -0.42
C TRP A 256 -14.54 5.56 -0.97
N PRO A 257 -14.83 6.83 -1.33
CA PRO A 257 -16.14 7.22 -1.84
C PRO A 257 -16.58 6.43 -3.08
N LYS A 258 -17.77 5.82 -3.01
CA LYS A 258 -18.29 4.89 -4.03
C LYS A 258 -18.42 5.53 -5.41
N ASN A 259 -18.85 6.78 -5.47
CA ASN A 259 -19.03 7.51 -6.72
C ASN A 259 -17.69 7.84 -7.40
N MET A 260 -16.62 8.09 -6.64
CA MET A 260 -15.26 8.27 -7.19
C MET A 260 -14.69 6.96 -7.74
N LYS A 261 -14.99 5.83 -7.08
CA LYS A 261 -14.65 4.49 -7.57
C LYS A 261 -15.32 4.18 -8.90
N GLN A 262 -16.55 4.67 -9.13
CA GLN A 262 -17.33 4.47 -10.36
C GLN A 262 -16.98 5.45 -11.49
N ALA A 263 -16.57 6.70 -11.18
CA ALA A 263 -16.21 7.73 -12.16
C ALA A 263 -14.91 7.47 -12.96
N HIS A 264 -14.37 6.26 -12.83
CA HIS A 264 -13.08 5.79 -13.35
C HIS A 264 -13.08 5.09 -14.68
N SER A 265 -14.25 5.05 -15.29
CA SER A 265 -14.44 4.62 -16.67
C SER A 265 -13.95 5.67 -17.70
N SER A 266 -13.38 6.81 -17.27
CA SER A 266 -12.82 7.85 -18.16
C SER A 266 -11.29 7.96 -18.02
N HIS A 267 -10.59 8.17 -19.15
CA HIS A 267 -9.12 8.14 -19.30
C HIS A 267 -8.32 9.26 -18.57
N LYS A 268 -8.72 9.72 -17.39
CA LYS A 268 -7.98 10.68 -16.56
C LYS A 268 -7.43 10.03 -15.28
N ALA A 269 -6.49 10.73 -14.63
CA ALA A 269 -5.67 10.32 -13.49
C ALA A 269 -6.32 9.34 -12.47
N LEU A 270 -5.50 8.50 -11.83
CA LEU A 270 -5.91 7.60 -10.74
C LEU A 270 -6.62 8.41 -9.63
N LYS A 271 -7.92 8.17 -9.45
CA LYS A 271 -8.78 8.67 -8.35
C LYS A 271 -9.18 7.51 -7.40
N TYR A 272 -8.47 6.37 -7.47
CA TYR A 272 -8.76 5.14 -6.70
C TYR A 272 -7.52 4.24 -6.65
N PRO A 273 -7.13 3.70 -5.47
CA PRO A 273 -6.01 2.78 -5.36
C PRO A 273 -6.36 1.38 -5.88
N LYS A 274 -5.82 1.04 -7.06
CA LYS A 274 -6.01 -0.28 -7.68
C LYS A 274 -4.92 -1.25 -7.23
N VAL A 275 -5.13 -1.91 -6.09
CA VAL A 275 -4.17 -2.88 -5.52
C VAL A 275 -4.82 -4.18 -5.02
N GLN A 276 -6.10 -4.39 -5.31
CA GLN A 276 -6.90 -5.39 -4.63
C GLN A 276 -6.90 -6.75 -5.32
N LYS A 277 -6.66 -6.79 -6.64
CA LYS A 277 -6.80 -8.01 -7.45
C LYS A 277 -5.62 -8.18 -8.40
N TYR A 278 -4.70 -9.04 -8.00
CA TYR A 278 -3.52 -9.43 -8.76
C TYR A 278 -3.62 -10.86 -9.28
N CYS A 279 -3.17 -11.08 -10.51
CA CYS A 279 -2.89 -12.41 -11.05
C CYS A 279 -1.39 -12.56 -11.18
N LEU A 280 -0.80 -13.53 -10.47
CA LEU A 280 0.64 -13.75 -10.46
C LEU A 280 0.99 -14.97 -11.31
N LEU A 281 1.87 -14.79 -12.28
CA LEU A 281 2.31 -15.82 -13.21
C LEU A 281 3.82 -15.94 -13.15
N SER A 282 4.31 -16.97 -12.47
CA SER A 282 5.75 -17.20 -12.29
C SER A 282 6.15 -18.51 -12.94
N VAL A 283 7.34 -18.57 -13.52
CA VAL A 283 7.92 -19.82 -14.00
C VAL A 283 8.77 -20.45 -12.91
N LYS A 284 9.01 -21.76 -12.99
CA LYS A 284 9.91 -22.47 -12.07
C LYS A 284 11.26 -21.77 -11.99
N GLY A 285 11.75 -21.52 -10.79
CA GLY A 285 13.01 -20.84 -10.53
C GLY A 285 12.88 -19.34 -10.31
N CYS A 286 11.74 -18.71 -10.64
CA CYS A 286 11.58 -17.30 -10.31
C CYS A 286 11.72 -17.06 -8.81
N TYR A 287 12.51 -16.05 -8.45
CA TYR A 287 12.78 -15.63 -7.08
C TYR A 287 12.53 -14.13 -6.96
N THR A 288 11.80 -13.75 -5.92
CA THR A 288 11.62 -12.37 -5.49
C THR A 288 12.25 -12.25 -4.10
N ASP A 289 13.23 -11.37 -3.97
CA ASP A 289 14.00 -11.22 -2.74
C ASP A 289 13.18 -10.59 -1.61
N PHE A 290 13.74 -10.52 -0.40
CA PHE A 290 13.06 -9.99 0.77
C PHE A 290 12.56 -8.57 0.56
N HIS A 291 11.27 -8.38 0.82
CA HIS A 291 10.60 -7.10 0.73
C HIS A 291 9.43 -7.02 1.71
N THR A 292 8.95 -5.80 1.94
CA THR A 292 7.62 -5.54 2.50
C THR A 292 6.64 -5.28 1.36
N GLU A 293 5.35 -5.52 1.61
CA GLU A 293 4.30 -5.06 0.70
C GLU A 293 4.26 -3.52 0.63
N ILE A 294 3.80 -2.99 -0.51
CA ILE A 294 3.73 -1.55 -0.76
C ILE A 294 2.87 -0.83 0.29
N GLY A 295 3.36 0.29 0.81
CA GLY A 295 2.68 1.06 1.87
C GLY A 295 2.45 0.28 3.18
N GLY A 296 3.16 -0.83 3.39
CA GLY A 296 2.94 -1.73 4.52
C GLY A 296 1.58 -2.42 4.48
N SER A 297 0.98 -2.57 3.30
CA SER A 297 -0.29 -3.28 3.18
C SER A 297 -0.20 -4.73 3.66
N SER A 298 -1.30 -5.25 4.16
CA SER A 298 -1.48 -6.70 4.30
C SER A 298 -1.74 -7.30 2.92
N SER A 299 -1.43 -8.58 2.74
CA SER A 299 -1.65 -9.27 1.47
C SER A 299 -2.29 -10.65 1.65
N TRP A 300 -2.94 -11.11 0.60
CA TRP A 300 -3.48 -12.47 0.53
C TRP A 300 -3.09 -13.13 -0.78
N TYR A 301 -2.84 -14.44 -0.73
CA TYR A 301 -2.33 -15.24 -1.84
C TYR A 301 -3.07 -16.57 -1.89
N HIS A 302 -3.60 -16.93 -3.06
CA HIS A 302 -4.25 -18.22 -3.30
C HIS A 302 -3.62 -18.92 -4.50
N VAL A 303 -3.19 -20.17 -4.32
CA VAL A 303 -2.56 -20.94 -5.40
C VAL A 303 -3.61 -21.70 -6.18
N VAL A 304 -3.79 -21.35 -7.46
CA VAL A 304 -4.63 -22.15 -8.36
C VAL A 304 -3.83 -23.33 -8.91
N ARG A 305 -2.57 -23.08 -9.29
CA ARG A 305 -1.64 -24.08 -9.84
C ARG A 305 -0.21 -23.79 -9.44
N GLY A 306 0.59 -24.84 -9.35
CA GLY A 306 2.02 -24.76 -9.07
C GLY A 306 2.32 -24.87 -7.58
N LYS A 307 3.46 -24.34 -7.14
CA LYS A 307 3.89 -24.37 -5.74
C LYS A 307 4.89 -23.24 -5.49
N LYS A 308 4.71 -22.47 -4.41
CA LYS A 308 5.64 -21.42 -4.00
C LYS A 308 6.18 -21.67 -2.60
N ILE A 309 7.42 -21.26 -2.38
CA ILE A 309 8.02 -21.13 -1.04
C ILE A 309 7.98 -19.66 -0.67
N PHE A 310 7.57 -19.38 0.56
CA PHE A 310 7.71 -18.10 1.23
C PHE A 310 8.71 -18.26 2.38
N TRP A 311 9.66 -17.33 2.49
CA TRP A 311 10.40 -17.10 3.72
C TRP A 311 9.79 -15.89 4.41
N LEU A 312 9.46 -16.01 5.69
CA LEU A 312 8.69 -15.04 6.46
C LEU A 312 9.53 -14.59 7.65
N ILE A 313 9.66 -13.29 7.83
CA ILE A 313 10.41 -12.66 8.92
C ILE A 313 9.45 -11.71 9.66
N PRO A 314 9.28 -11.84 10.98
CA PRO A 314 8.37 -11.00 11.74
C PRO A 314 8.87 -9.55 11.76
N PRO A 315 7.98 -8.55 11.69
CA PRO A 315 8.34 -7.13 11.59
C PRO A 315 8.69 -6.52 12.96
N THR A 316 9.60 -7.16 13.70
CA THR A 316 10.16 -6.57 14.92
C THR A 316 11.01 -5.35 14.57
N GLU A 317 11.16 -4.40 15.48
CA GLU A 317 11.97 -3.19 15.25
C GLU A 317 13.41 -3.56 14.84
N GLN A 318 14.00 -4.52 15.54
CA GLN A 318 15.31 -5.07 15.19
C GLN A 318 15.38 -5.66 13.77
N ASN A 319 14.36 -6.41 13.33
CA ASN A 319 14.36 -6.99 11.99
C ASN A 319 14.17 -5.93 10.90
N LEU A 320 13.37 -4.89 11.16
CA LEU A 320 13.21 -3.76 10.26
C LEU A 320 14.51 -2.96 10.13
N GLU A 321 15.21 -2.71 11.24
CA GLU A 321 16.55 -2.09 11.22
C GLU A 321 17.57 -2.93 10.42
N LEU A 322 17.59 -4.25 10.64
CA LEU A 322 18.45 -5.16 9.87
C LEU A 322 18.10 -5.16 8.39
N TYR A 323 16.82 -5.15 8.05
CA TYR A 323 16.36 -5.03 6.67
C TYR A 323 16.81 -3.70 6.05
N GLU A 324 16.66 -2.59 6.77
CA GLU A 324 17.12 -1.29 6.31
C GLU A 324 18.63 -1.29 6.03
N GLN A 325 19.44 -1.80 6.95
CA GLN A 325 20.89 -1.92 6.77
C GLN A 325 21.22 -2.84 5.59
N TRP A 326 20.48 -3.94 5.43
CA TRP A 326 20.66 -4.88 4.33
C TRP A 326 20.36 -4.26 2.97
N LEU A 327 19.34 -3.40 2.84
CA LEU A 327 19.00 -2.74 1.56
C LEU A 327 20.13 -1.83 1.04
N VAL A 328 20.95 -1.25 1.93
CA VAL A 328 22.03 -0.32 1.55
C VAL A 328 23.42 -0.95 1.57
N SER A 329 23.54 -2.20 2.02
CA SER A 329 24.83 -2.86 2.16
C SER A 329 25.45 -3.18 0.79
N GLU A 330 26.73 -2.87 0.60
CA GLU A 330 27.49 -3.32 -0.58
C GLU A 330 27.60 -4.85 -0.68
N LYS A 331 27.39 -5.55 0.46
CA LYS A 331 27.34 -7.01 0.55
C LYS A 331 25.92 -7.58 0.43
N SER A 332 24.92 -6.71 0.24
CA SER A 332 23.51 -7.09 0.08
C SER A 332 23.30 -8.16 -1.00
N PRO A 333 23.94 -8.07 -2.19
CA PRO A 333 23.78 -9.10 -3.21
C PRO A 333 24.14 -10.48 -2.65
N SER A 334 25.27 -10.66 -1.97
CA SER A 334 25.70 -11.98 -1.51
C SER A 334 25.10 -12.45 -0.18
N THR A 335 24.17 -11.70 0.40
CA THR A 335 23.63 -11.97 1.74
C THR A 335 22.13 -12.29 1.69
N PHE A 336 21.75 -13.48 2.15
CA PHE A 336 20.35 -13.83 2.37
C PHE A 336 19.88 -13.25 3.72
N LEU A 337 18.93 -12.32 3.71
CA LEU A 337 18.46 -11.63 4.93
C LEU A 337 17.95 -12.60 6.01
N GLY A 338 17.34 -13.73 5.61
CA GLY A 338 16.90 -14.77 6.52
C GLY A 338 18.01 -15.36 7.40
N ASP A 339 19.28 -15.27 6.99
CA ASP A 339 20.44 -15.72 7.78
C ASP A 339 20.90 -14.66 8.81
N LYS A 340 20.40 -13.43 8.72
CA LYS A 340 20.81 -12.29 9.57
C LYS A 340 19.87 -12.03 10.74
N VAL A 341 18.65 -12.53 10.66
CA VAL A 341 17.60 -12.34 11.67
C VAL A 341 17.56 -13.53 12.62
N GLU A 342 17.02 -13.30 13.82
CA GLU A 342 16.86 -14.37 14.82
C GLU A 342 15.89 -15.47 14.35
N LYS A 343 14.79 -15.07 13.69
CA LYS A 343 13.72 -15.97 13.25
C LYS A 343 13.34 -15.70 11.80
N CYS A 344 13.36 -16.76 10.99
CA CYS A 344 12.91 -16.77 9.60
C CYS A 344 12.23 -18.12 9.32
N GLY A 345 10.92 -18.08 9.09
CA GLY A 345 10.10 -19.28 8.87
C GLY A 345 9.88 -19.56 7.40
N ARG A 346 9.98 -20.82 6.97
CA ARG A 346 9.69 -21.25 5.59
C ARG A 346 8.29 -21.85 5.49
N CYS A 347 7.41 -21.20 4.72
CA CYS A 347 6.07 -21.67 4.42
C CYS A 347 5.99 -22.13 2.96
N ILE A 348 5.48 -23.35 2.71
CA ILE A 348 5.26 -23.85 1.34
C ILE A 348 3.78 -23.76 1.03
N LEU A 349 3.43 -23.02 -0.02
CA LEU A 349 2.06 -22.82 -0.48
C LEU A 349 1.78 -23.67 -1.73
N SER A 350 0.81 -24.56 -1.62
CA SER A 350 0.41 -25.59 -2.59
C SER A 350 -0.97 -25.28 -3.20
N PRO A 351 -1.36 -25.93 -4.31
CA PRO A 351 -2.65 -25.66 -4.96
C PRO A 351 -3.85 -25.83 -4.02
N GLY A 352 -4.76 -24.86 -4.04
CA GLY A 352 -5.93 -24.80 -3.17
C GLY A 352 -5.70 -24.05 -1.86
N GLU A 353 -4.45 -23.91 -1.42
CA GLU A 353 -4.11 -23.22 -0.18
C GLU A 353 -4.15 -21.70 -0.33
N THR A 354 -4.48 -21.02 0.77
CA THR A 354 -4.51 -19.56 0.86
C THR A 354 -3.61 -19.09 2.01
N LEU A 355 -2.77 -18.10 1.77
CA LEU A 355 -1.92 -17.47 2.79
C LEU A 355 -2.30 -15.99 2.90
N LEU A 356 -2.58 -15.54 4.12
CA LEU A 356 -2.73 -14.13 4.46
C LEU A 356 -1.49 -13.68 5.25
N ILE A 357 -0.86 -12.59 4.81
CA ILE A 357 0.34 -12.02 5.40
C ILE A 357 -0.03 -10.63 5.96
N PRO A 358 0.21 -10.36 7.26
CA PRO A 358 -0.14 -9.08 7.84
C PRO A 358 0.88 -7.99 7.54
N SER A 359 0.45 -6.76 7.79
CA SER A 359 1.23 -5.52 7.62
C SER A 359 2.64 -5.62 8.20
N GLY A 360 3.61 -5.10 7.44
CA GLY A 360 5.01 -5.00 7.84
C GLY A 360 5.85 -6.26 7.65
N TRP A 361 5.25 -7.46 7.55
CA TRP A 361 6.01 -8.71 7.44
C TRP A 361 6.94 -8.72 6.23
N LEU A 362 8.21 -9.00 6.51
CA LEU A 362 9.26 -9.14 5.52
C LEU A 362 9.17 -10.54 4.91
N HIS A 363 9.21 -10.63 3.59
CA HIS A 363 9.14 -11.93 2.94
C HIS A 363 9.87 -11.99 1.60
N ALA A 364 10.39 -13.19 1.30
CA ALA A 364 10.96 -13.56 0.00
C ALA A 364 10.18 -14.75 -0.57
N VAL A 365 10.14 -14.87 -1.90
CA VAL A 365 9.27 -15.83 -2.58
C VAL A 365 10.03 -16.58 -3.68
N TYR A 366 9.90 -17.91 -3.72
CA TYR A 366 10.47 -18.75 -4.77
C TYR A 366 9.43 -19.67 -5.42
N ALA A 367 9.40 -19.71 -6.75
CA ALA A 367 8.53 -20.59 -7.52
C ALA A 367 9.17 -21.97 -7.73
N GLN A 368 8.70 -22.99 -7.01
CA GLN A 368 9.20 -24.37 -7.17
C GLN A 368 8.71 -25.04 -8.46
N ARG A 369 7.62 -24.54 -9.04
CA ARG A 369 7.02 -24.96 -10.30
C ARG A 369 6.48 -23.72 -11.00
N ASP A 370 6.16 -23.84 -12.29
CA ASP A 370 5.33 -22.85 -12.98
C ASP A 370 4.02 -22.65 -12.20
N THR A 371 3.75 -21.42 -11.75
CA THR A 371 2.66 -21.08 -10.84
C THR A 371 1.69 -20.09 -11.45
N LEU A 372 0.40 -20.33 -11.19
CA LEU A 372 -0.67 -19.34 -11.36
C LEU A 372 -1.33 -19.13 -10.00
N MET A 373 -1.25 -17.90 -9.52
CA MET A 373 -1.84 -17.49 -8.24
C MET A 373 -2.74 -16.28 -8.42
N PHE A 374 -3.70 -16.14 -7.52
CA PHE A 374 -4.42 -14.90 -7.33
C PHE A 374 -4.06 -14.30 -5.98
N GLY A 375 -4.11 -12.99 -5.88
CA GLY A 375 -3.88 -12.32 -4.62
C GLY A 375 -4.37 -10.89 -4.64
N GLY A 376 -4.07 -10.17 -3.57
CA GLY A 376 -4.47 -8.79 -3.38
C GLY A 376 -3.75 -8.17 -2.21
N LYS A 377 -3.73 -6.85 -2.18
CA LYS A 377 -3.19 -6.04 -1.10
C LYS A 377 -4.29 -5.16 -0.54
N PHE A 378 -4.28 -4.94 0.76
CA PHE A 378 -5.29 -4.14 1.44
C PHE A 378 -4.69 -3.44 2.66
N LEU A 379 -5.17 -2.24 2.95
CA LEU A 379 -4.87 -1.51 4.18
C LEU A 379 -6.05 -1.68 5.13
N HIS A 380 -5.81 -1.72 6.43
CA HIS A 380 -6.86 -1.90 7.43
C HIS A 380 -6.50 -1.22 8.77
N SER A 381 -7.52 -0.98 9.59
CA SER A 381 -7.37 -0.22 10.83
C SER A 381 -6.62 -0.95 11.95
N PHE A 382 -6.50 -2.28 11.86
CA PHE A 382 -5.72 -3.08 12.83
C PHE A 382 -4.21 -3.12 12.56
N GLY A 383 -3.73 -2.45 11.50
CA GLY A 383 -2.32 -2.49 11.09
C GLY A 383 -1.72 -1.10 10.85
N ILE A 384 -2.33 -0.04 11.39
CA ILE A 384 -2.00 1.36 11.11
C ILE A 384 -0.53 1.66 11.38
N ASP A 385 -0.03 1.28 12.56
CA ASP A 385 1.37 1.51 12.94
C ASP A 385 2.37 0.95 11.93
N ALA A 386 2.23 -0.32 11.59
CA ALA A 386 3.12 -0.99 10.65
C ALA A 386 2.97 -0.40 9.23
N GLN A 387 1.75 -0.04 8.81
CA GLN A 387 1.49 0.64 7.52
C GLN A 387 2.23 2.00 7.45
N LEU A 388 2.14 2.82 8.50
CA LEU A 388 2.80 4.12 8.56
C LEU A 388 4.33 3.99 8.63
N LYS A 389 4.85 3.06 9.43
CA LYS A 389 6.29 2.76 9.53
C LYS A 389 6.87 2.39 8.16
N VAL A 390 6.24 1.46 7.45
CA VAL A 390 6.71 1.04 6.10
C VAL A 390 6.56 2.18 5.09
N ALA A 391 5.45 2.89 5.05
CA ALA A 391 5.25 4.00 4.12
C ALA A 391 6.28 5.13 4.33
N LYS A 392 6.64 5.41 5.59
CA LYS A 392 7.73 6.35 5.94
C LYS A 392 9.07 5.85 5.42
N LEU A 393 9.38 4.57 5.62
CA LEU A 393 10.61 3.95 5.11
C LEU A 393 10.70 4.04 3.58
N GLU A 394 9.62 3.69 2.86
CA GLU A 394 9.58 3.79 1.39
C GLU A 394 9.85 5.23 0.89
N LYS A 395 9.35 6.24 1.62
CA LYS A 395 9.59 7.66 1.30
C LYS A 395 11.05 8.06 1.56
N ILE A 396 11.61 7.69 2.71
CA ILE A 396 13.01 7.97 3.07
C ILE A 396 13.96 7.33 2.06
N ARG A 397 13.65 6.11 1.61
CA ARG A 397 14.40 5.37 0.58
C ARG A 397 14.18 5.87 -0.85
N ARG A 398 13.39 6.93 -1.04
CA ARG A 398 13.08 7.52 -2.35
C ARG A 398 12.55 6.48 -3.34
N LYS A 399 11.77 5.50 -2.85
CA LYS A 399 11.11 4.50 -3.70
C LYS A 399 10.26 5.24 -4.76
N PRO A 400 10.36 4.90 -6.06
CA PRO A 400 9.64 5.60 -7.12
C PRO A 400 8.14 5.70 -6.82
N ARG A 401 7.50 6.82 -7.20
CA ARG A 401 6.06 7.05 -6.94
C ARG A 401 5.19 5.90 -7.48
N SER A 402 5.53 5.38 -8.66
CA SER A 402 4.85 4.26 -9.32
C SER A 402 4.95 2.93 -8.55
N SER A 403 5.91 2.80 -7.64
CA SER A 403 6.14 1.60 -6.81
C SER A 403 5.70 1.78 -5.36
N ARG A 404 5.03 2.90 -5.03
CA ARG A 404 4.44 3.15 -3.71
C ARG A 404 2.93 2.93 -3.77
N TYR A 405 2.30 2.75 -2.60
CA TYR A 405 0.86 2.61 -2.54
C TYR A 405 0.18 3.87 -3.16
N PRO A 406 -0.67 3.72 -4.19
CA PRO A 406 -1.30 4.84 -4.86
C PRO A 406 -2.26 5.55 -3.91
N LEU A 407 -2.23 6.88 -3.88
CA LEU A 407 -3.14 7.70 -3.07
C LEU A 407 -3.13 7.35 -1.57
N PHE A 408 -1.95 6.97 -1.04
CA PHE A 408 -1.82 6.53 0.37
C PHE A 408 -2.23 7.63 1.35
N THR A 409 -1.74 8.86 1.16
CA THR A 409 -2.05 9.98 2.05
C THR A 409 -3.54 10.33 2.00
N GLU A 410 -4.12 10.32 0.80
CA GLU A 410 -5.55 10.56 0.56
C GLU A 410 -6.41 9.47 1.23
N MET A 411 -5.94 8.22 1.21
CA MET A 411 -6.60 7.13 1.94
C MET A 411 -6.65 7.40 3.45
N LEU A 412 -5.54 7.83 4.07
CA LEU A 412 -5.51 8.15 5.50
C LEU A 412 -6.54 9.22 5.88
N TRP A 413 -6.69 10.23 5.02
CA TRP A 413 -7.66 11.30 5.19
C TRP A 413 -9.11 10.79 5.15
N PHE A 414 -9.45 9.92 4.19
CA PHE A 414 -10.76 9.31 4.15
C PHE A 414 -11.01 8.38 5.35
N VAL A 415 -9.98 7.69 5.85
CA VAL A 415 -10.11 6.82 7.03
C VAL A 415 -10.47 7.66 8.24
N LEU A 416 -9.74 8.77 8.46
CA LEU A 416 -10.02 9.70 9.54
C LEU A 416 -11.45 10.26 9.45
N GLU A 417 -11.84 10.77 8.29
CA GLU A 417 -13.21 11.29 8.06
C GLU A 417 -14.27 10.23 8.34
N GLY A 418 -14.05 8.99 7.88
CA GLY A 418 -14.97 7.89 8.12
C GLY A 418 -15.14 7.53 9.60
N TYR A 419 -14.07 7.61 10.40
CA TYR A 419 -14.17 7.44 11.85
C TYR A 419 -14.92 8.59 12.50
N VAL A 420 -14.58 9.84 12.17
CA VAL A 420 -15.25 11.03 12.73
C VAL A 420 -16.74 11.05 12.40
N HIS A 421 -17.10 10.73 11.16
CA HIS A 421 -18.49 10.66 10.74
C HIS A 421 -19.26 9.56 11.45
N ARG A 422 -18.71 8.34 11.59
CA ARG A 422 -19.38 7.22 12.26
C ARG A 422 -19.50 7.40 13.77
N LEU A 423 -18.50 7.98 14.42
CA LEU A 423 -18.46 8.13 15.88
C LEU A 423 -19.22 9.36 16.36
N LEU A 424 -19.18 10.46 15.60
CA LEU A 424 -19.67 11.76 16.04
C LEU A 424 -20.80 12.33 15.16
N GLY A 425 -21.11 11.69 14.02
CA GLY A 425 -22.11 12.18 13.07
C GLY A 425 -21.64 13.40 12.24
N HIS A 426 -20.39 13.81 12.35
CA HIS A 426 -19.84 14.95 11.60
C HIS A 426 -19.15 14.51 10.32
N SER A 427 -19.66 14.94 9.16
CA SER A 427 -18.99 14.71 7.87
C SER A 427 -18.29 15.97 7.35
N TYR A 428 -17.04 15.78 6.96
CA TYR A 428 -16.18 16.83 6.40
C TYR A 428 -15.96 16.65 4.89
N CYS A 429 -16.55 15.60 4.30
CA CYS A 429 -16.56 15.39 2.86
C CYS A 429 -17.34 16.49 2.11
N SER A 430 -16.88 16.81 0.90
CA SER A 430 -17.66 17.60 -0.06
C SER A 430 -18.91 16.82 -0.51
N GLU A 431 -19.94 17.50 -1.05
CA GLU A 431 -21.16 16.84 -1.56
C GLU A 431 -20.84 15.72 -2.56
N GLU A 432 -19.79 15.91 -3.36
CA GLU A 432 -19.31 14.91 -4.31
C GLU A 432 -18.63 13.71 -3.63
N ALA A 433 -18.15 13.81 -2.39
CA ALA A 433 -17.49 12.72 -1.67
C ALA A 433 -18.40 12.07 -0.62
N LYS A 434 -19.60 12.63 -0.38
CA LYS A 434 -20.54 12.10 0.61
C LYS A 434 -20.96 10.69 0.24
N THR A 435 -20.85 9.81 1.21
CA THR A 435 -21.44 8.47 1.15
C THR A 435 -22.68 8.50 2.03
N GLU A 436 -23.82 8.01 1.54
CA GLU A 436 -24.99 7.80 2.39
C GLU A 436 -24.59 6.79 3.48
N VAL A 437 -24.46 7.26 4.72
CA VAL A 437 -24.26 6.43 5.91
C VAL A 437 -25.46 6.68 6.80
N GLU A 438 -26.23 5.64 7.09
CA GLU A 438 -27.25 5.69 8.13
C GLU A 438 -26.54 5.84 9.48
N SER A 439 -26.72 6.99 10.13
CA SER A 439 -26.16 7.26 11.44
C SER A 439 -27.04 6.62 12.52
N ASP A 440 -26.87 5.32 12.74
CA ASP A 440 -27.31 4.71 13.99
C ASP A 440 -26.28 5.08 15.06
N ILE A 441 -26.51 6.21 15.74
CA ILE A 441 -25.68 6.70 16.85
C ILE A 441 -25.90 5.77 18.05
N CYS A 442 -25.25 4.60 18.02
CA CYS A 442 -25.09 3.71 19.16
C CYS A 442 -23.69 3.91 19.75
N HIS A 443 -23.55 3.77 21.07
CA HIS A 443 -22.26 3.80 21.74
C HIS A 443 -21.30 2.77 21.11
N THR A 444 -20.25 3.27 20.46
CA THR A 444 -19.28 2.46 19.73
C THR A 444 -18.04 2.23 20.58
N HIS A 445 -17.63 0.97 20.74
CA HIS A 445 -16.38 0.59 21.42
C HIS A 445 -15.30 0.26 20.39
N LEU A 446 -14.17 0.97 20.45
CA LEU A 446 -13.01 0.70 19.60
C LEU A 446 -12.03 -0.25 20.31
N THR A 447 -11.40 -1.12 19.52
CA THR A 447 -10.32 -1.98 20.01
C THR A 447 -9.05 -1.17 20.24
N PRO A 448 -8.17 -1.55 21.19
CA PRO A 448 -6.91 -0.82 21.44
C PRO A 448 -6.06 -0.60 20.19
N GLN A 449 -6.02 -1.57 19.28
CA GLN A 449 -5.26 -1.51 18.01
C GLN A 449 -5.73 -0.43 17.04
N VAL A 450 -6.95 0.09 17.22
CA VAL A 450 -7.51 1.16 16.38
C VAL A 450 -7.34 2.52 17.07
N LEU A 451 -7.15 2.54 18.39
CA LEU A 451 -7.02 3.74 19.21
C LEU A 451 -5.58 4.22 19.34
N LEU A 452 -4.66 3.26 19.49
CA LEU A 452 -3.22 3.48 19.48
C LEU A 452 -2.78 3.75 18.03
#